data_AF-A0A534WN73-F1
#
_entry.id   AF-A0A534WN73-F1
#
_cell.length_a   1.000
_cell.length_b   1.000
_cell.length_c   1.000
_cell.angle_alpha   90.00
_cell.angle_beta   90.00
_cell.angle_gamma   90.00
#
_symmetry.space_group_name_H-M   'P 1'
#
loop_
_entity.id
_entity.type
_entity.pdbx_description
1 polymer ?
#
loop_
_entity_poly.entity_id
_entity_poly.type
_entity_poly.pdbx_seq_one_letter_code
_entity_poly.pdbx_strand_id
1 'polypeptide(L)'
;MRRSAAARAVLAVVVLIPVVGLAAIVGLSTGAGALSLRDALHGREPDATVLFRLRVPRVLLAAEVGAALSVAGVALQALLRNPLADPFVFGLSGGAAIGIAIVTVASGSAIGAAAASAASFAGVLPTQLAAVAGAMTAALLVFSLGRSRGALDPARALLTGIVFNSFASALVLSVEAVLRPDQMQAVSLWLAGTLGY
;
A
#
# COMPACT_ATOMS: atom_id res chain seq x y z
N MET A 1 -13.30 -4.29 35.27
CA MET A 1 -12.43 -4.42 34.08
C MET A 1 -13.10 -4.00 32.76
N ARG A 2 -14.37 -4.33 32.45
CA ARG A 2 -15.03 -3.89 31.19
C ARG A 2 -15.25 -2.38 31.05
N ARG A 3 -15.60 -1.68 32.14
CA ARG A 3 -15.81 -0.20 32.14
C ARG A 3 -14.56 0.60 31.77
N SER A 4 -13.36 0.12 32.11
CA SER A 4 -12.10 0.80 31.76
C SER A 4 -11.65 0.54 30.32
N ALA A 5 -12.11 -0.54 29.67
CA ALA A 5 -11.87 -0.77 28.25
C ALA A 5 -12.77 0.13 27.39
N ALA A 6 -14.06 0.22 27.72
CA ALA A 6 -14.99 1.10 27.02
C ALA A 6 -14.57 2.58 27.15
N ALA A 7 -14.17 3.03 28.35
CA ALA A 7 -13.68 4.39 28.55
C ALA A 7 -12.42 4.71 27.72
N ARG A 8 -11.48 3.77 27.59
CA ARG A 8 -10.28 3.93 26.75
C ARG A 8 -10.62 3.99 25.26
N ALA A 9 -11.56 3.15 24.79
CA ALA A 9 -12.01 3.17 23.42
C ALA A 9 -12.70 4.49 23.06
N VAL A 10 -13.59 4.97 23.93
CA VAL A 10 -14.26 6.27 23.77
C VAL A 10 -13.24 7.40 23.74
N LEU A 11 -12.29 7.41 24.67
CA LEU A 11 -11.21 8.42 24.68
C LEU A 11 -10.39 8.38 23.38
N ALA A 12 -10.02 7.20 22.90
CA ALA A 12 -9.29 7.05 21.65
C ALA A 12 -10.07 7.62 20.46
N VAL A 13 -11.37 7.33 20.36
CA VAL A 13 -12.23 7.88 19.29
C VAL A 13 -12.34 9.40 19.39
N VAL A 14 -12.57 9.93 20.59
CA VAL A 14 -12.69 11.38 20.84
C VAL A 14 -11.40 12.12 20.49
N VAL A 15 -10.24 11.51 20.68
CA VAL A 15 -8.93 12.10 20.31
C VAL A 15 -8.62 11.90 18.83
N LEU A 16 -8.92 10.74 18.24
CA LEU A 16 -8.55 10.43 16.86
C LEU A 16 -9.37 11.21 15.83
N ILE A 17 -10.67 11.44 16.06
CA ILE A 17 -11.52 12.21 15.14
C ILE A 17 -10.96 13.62 14.86
N PRO A 18 -10.65 14.45 15.86
CA PRO A 18 -10.11 15.79 15.60
C PRO A 18 -8.70 15.73 14.99
N VAL A 19 -7.89 14.74 15.33
CA VAL A 19 -6.56 14.56 14.72
C VAL A 19 -6.66 14.23 13.23
N VAL A 20 -7.55 13.31 12.86
CA VAL A 20 -7.81 12.96 11.45
C VAL A 20 -8.42 14.14 10.71
N GLY A 21 -9.37 14.86 11.33
CA GLY A 21 -9.96 16.07 10.77
C GLY A 21 -8.92 17.16 10.50
N LEU A 22 -8.03 17.42 11.46
CA LEU A 22 -6.93 18.37 11.31
C LEU A 22 -5.96 17.92 10.22
N ALA A 23 -5.56 16.65 10.19
CA ALA A 23 -4.69 16.11 9.15
C ALA A 23 -5.30 16.25 7.75
N ALA A 24 -6.62 16.03 7.61
CA ALA A 24 -7.33 16.22 6.36
C ALA A 24 -7.35 17.70 5.93
N ILE A 25 -7.62 18.62 6.85
CA ILE A 25 -7.59 20.08 6.56
C ILE A 25 -6.20 20.50 6.11
N VAL A 26 -5.16 20.07 6.83
CA VAL A 26 -3.75 20.35 6.48
C VAL A 26 -3.43 19.77 5.09
N GLY A 27 -3.78 18.51 4.83
CA GLY A 27 -3.56 17.86 3.54
C GLY A 27 -4.29 18.51 2.36
N LEU A 28 -5.45 19.11 2.59
CA LEU A 28 -6.19 19.86 1.56
C LEU A 28 -5.61 21.27 1.33
N SER A 29 -5.11 21.91 2.38
CA SER A 29 -4.56 23.28 2.31
C SER A 29 -3.11 23.34 1.80
N THR A 30 -2.32 22.30 2.05
CA THR A 30 -0.89 22.27 1.71
C THR A 30 -0.64 21.55 0.37
N GLY A 31 0.34 22.01 -0.40
CA GLY A 31 0.69 21.43 -1.69
C GLY A 31 1.77 22.22 -2.42
N ALA A 32 2.10 21.80 -3.65
CA ALA A 32 3.17 22.41 -4.45
C ALA A 32 2.93 23.89 -4.85
N GLY A 33 1.68 24.37 -4.74
CA GLY A 33 1.30 25.75 -5.03
C GLY A 33 0.30 26.29 -4.01
N ALA A 34 0.27 27.63 -3.88
CA ALA A 34 -0.74 28.33 -3.11
C ALA A 34 -2.12 28.04 -3.71
N LEU A 35 -3.10 27.74 -2.86
CA LEU A 35 -4.47 27.45 -3.27
C LEU A 35 -5.42 28.35 -2.47
N SER A 36 -6.24 29.12 -3.17
CA SER A 36 -7.31 29.88 -2.55
C SER A 36 -8.52 28.97 -2.36
N LEU A 37 -8.75 28.53 -1.11
CA LEU A 37 -9.91 27.68 -0.77
C LEU A 37 -11.23 28.33 -1.18
N ARG A 38 -11.31 29.66 -1.07
CA ARG A 38 -12.50 30.41 -1.48
C ARG A 38 -12.75 30.29 -2.98
N ASP A 39 -11.71 30.46 -3.79
CA ASP A 39 -11.82 30.40 -5.24
C ASP A 39 -12.10 28.97 -5.73
N ALA A 40 -11.48 27.98 -5.10
CA ALA A 40 -11.76 26.57 -5.33
C ALA A 40 -13.23 26.19 -5.05
N LEU A 41 -13.77 26.64 -3.91
CA LEU A 41 -15.17 26.37 -3.53
C LEU A 41 -16.18 27.12 -4.43
N HIS A 42 -15.79 28.25 -5.00
CA HIS A 42 -16.58 28.96 -6.01
C HIS A 42 -16.39 28.42 -7.44
N GLY A 43 -15.64 27.33 -7.63
CA GLY A 43 -15.45 26.71 -8.94
C GLY A 43 -14.54 27.48 -9.88
N ARG A 44 -13.66 28.33 -9.37
CA ARG A 44 -12.71 29.10 -10.19
C ARG A 44 -11.47 28.26 -10.50
N GLU A 45 -11.11 28.22 -11.77
CA GLU A 45 -9.90 27.52 -12.22
C GLU A 45 -8.64 28.40 -12.02
N PRO A 46 -7.47 27.79 -11.75
CA PRO A 46 -7.19 26.35 -11.68
C PRO A 46 -7.49 25.72 -10.30
N ASP A 47 -7.86 26.52 -9.30
CA ASP A 47 -7.96 26.12 -7.90
C ASP A 47 -9.03 25.05 -7.64
N ALA A 48 -10.15 25.12 -8.36
CA ALA A 48 -11.22 24.12 -8.29
C ALA A 48 -10.74 22.74 -8.75
N THR A 49 -10.04 22.66 -9.90
CA THR A 49 -9.44 21.41 -10.38
C THR A 49 -8.40 20.87 -9.41
N VAL A 50 -7.50 21.73 -8.91
CA VAL A 50 -6.47 21.29 -7.95
C VAL A 50 -7.08 20.74 -6.67
N LEU A 51 -8.11 21.40 -6.11
CA LEU A 51 -8.76 20.92 -4.89
C LEU A 51 -9.50 19.61 -5.14
N PHE A 52 -10.45 19.59 -6.08
CA PHE A 52 -11.39 18.48 -6.22
C PHE A 52 -10.87 17.28 -7.02
N ARG A 53 -9.97 17.50 -7.98
CA ARG A 53 -9.43 16.40 -8.81
C ARG A 53 -8.09 15.88 -8.34
N LEU A 54 -7.31 16.66 -7.58
CA LEU A 54 -5.98 16.25 -7.14
C LEU A 54 -5.89 16.05 -5.62
N ARG A 55 -6.23 17.06 -4.81
CA ARG A 55 -6.01 17.01 -3.35
C ARG A 55 -7.05 16.16 -2.62
N VAL A 56 -8.34 16.35 -2.91
CA VAL A 56 -9.43 15.60 -2.25
C VAL A 56 -9.27 14.09 -2.44
N PRO A 57 -9.09 13.56 -3.67
CA PRO A 57 -8.91 12.12 -3.87
C PRO A 57 -7.68 11.58 -3.14
N ARG A 58 -6.58 12.34 -3.12
CA ARG A 58 -5.34 11.95 -2.44
C ARG A 58 -5.49 11.87 -0.92
N VAL A 59 -6.14 12.85 -0.30
CA VAL A 59 -6.39 12.86 1.16
C VAL A 59 -7.31 11.70 1.56
N LEU A 60 -8.34 11.43 0.75
CA LEU A 60 -9.23 10.29 0.96
C LEU A 60 -8.48 8.96 0.84
N LEU A 61 -7.65 8.81 -0.20
CA LEU A 61 -6.83 7.62 -0.39
C LEU A 61 -5.84 7.43 0.78
N ALA A 62 -5.20 8.51 1.25
CA ALA A 62 -4.31 8.46 2.41
C ALA A 62 -5.03 7.96 3.67
N ALA A 63 -6.25 8.46 3.90
CA ALA A 63 -7.08 8.04 5.03
C ALA A 63 -7.51 6.57 4.91
N GLU A 64 -7.93 6.13 3.72
CA GLU A 64 -8.33 4.76 3.46
C GLU A 64 -7.17 3.77 3.64
N VAL A 65 -6.00 4.06 3.05
CA VAL A 65 -4.80 3.23 3.19
C VAL A 65 -4.35 3.17 4.66
N GLY A 66 -4.34 4.31 5.36
CA GLY A 66 -3.99 4.35 6.79
C GLY A 66 -4.95 3.54 7.66
N ALA A 67 -6.26 3.62 7.39
CA ALA A 67 -7.27 2.81 8.08
C ALA A 67 -7.10 1.31 7.80
N ALA A 68 -6.90 0.93 6.54
CA ALA A 68 -6.69 -0.47 6.14
C ALA A 68 -5.44 -1.06 6.81
N LEU A 69 -4.32 -0.34 6.83
CA LEU A 69 -3.09 -0.77 7.51
C LEU A 69 -3.29 -0.90 9.02
N SER A 70 -4.03 0.03 9.65
CA SER A 70 -4.32 -0.03 11.09
C SER A 70 -5.16 -1.27 11.44
N VAL A 71 -6.20 -1.57 10.65
CA VAL A 71 -7.04 -2.75 10.84
C VAL A 71 -6.23 -4.03 10.61
N ALA A 72 -5.43 -4.10 9.55
CA ALA A 72 -4.56 -5.24 9.27
C ALA A 72 -3.56 -5.48 10.41
N GLY A 73 -2.94 -4.41 10.94
CA GLY A 73 -2.01 -4.48 12.06
C GLY A 73 -2.66 -5.06 13.32
N VAL A 74 -3.81 -4.52 13.74
CA VAL A 74 -4.52 -5.02 14.93
C VAL A 74 -5.00 -6.45 14.74
N ALA A 75 -5.50 -6.81 13.54
CA ALA A 75 -5.94 -8.15 13.24
C ALA A 75 -4.79 -9.17 13.34
N LEU A 76 -3.62 -8.84 12.81
CA LEU A 76 -2.44 -9.71 12.86
C LEU A 76 -1.85 -9.80 14.27
N GLN A 77 -1.80 -8.69 15.00
CA GLN A 77 -1.38 -8.68 16.41
C GLN A 77 -2.28 -9.57 17.26
N ALA A 78 -3.59 -9.55 17.02
CA ALA A 78 -4.55 -10.41 17.71
C ALA A 78 -4.42 -11.88 17.30
N LEU A 79 -4.27 -12.16 16.00
CA LEU A 79 -4.14 -13.52 15.46
C LEU A 79 -2.86 -14.20 15.97
N LEU A 80 -1.74 -13.48 15.92
CA LEU A 80 -0.44 -13.99 16.35
C LEU A 80 -0.18 -13.84 17.84
N ARG A 81 -1.05 -13.11 18.55
CA ARG A 81 -0.88 -12.75 19.97
C ARG A 81 0.51 -12.16 20.24
N ASN A 82 0.99 -11.37 19.28
CA ASN A 82 2.31 -10.75 19.31
C ASN A 82 2.16 -9.25 19.01
N PRO A 83 2.41 -8.35 19.99
CA PRO A 83 2.28 -6.91 19.78
C PRO A 83 3.29 -6.34 18.77
N LEU A 84 4.35 -7.09 18.45
CA LEU A 84 5.35 -6.73 17.43
C LEU A 84 4.99 -7.28 16.05
N ALA A 85 3.86 -7.98 15.90
CA ALA A 85 3.40 -8.42 14.59
C ALA A 85 3.02 -7.22 13.73
N ASP A 86 3.52 -7.22 12.51
CA ASP A 86 3.35 -6.16 11.54
C ASP A 86 2.87 -6.75 10.19
N PRO A 87 1.96 -6.07 9.45
CA PRO A 87 1.44 -6.55 8.17
C PRO A 87 2.48 -6.86 7.10
N PHE A 88 3.64 -6.21 7.14
CA PHE A 88 4.69 -6.41 6.16
C PHE A 88 5.46 -7.71 6.37
N VAL A 89 5.33 -8.36 7.54
CA VAL A 89 6.13 -9.54 7.89
C VAL A 89 5.66 -10.83 7.19
N PHE A 90 4.45 -10.86 6.61
CA PHE A 90 3.89 -12.05 5.94
C PHE A 90 4.26 -12.22 4.46
N GLY A 91 5.33 -11.56 4.00
CA GLY A 91 5.78 -11.68 2.61
C GLY A 91 4.90 -10.95 1.57
N LEU A 92 3.78 -10.34 2.00
CA LEU A 92 2.84 -9.60 1.15
C LEU A 92 3.57 -8.51 0.34
N SER A 93 4.44 -7.75 1.00
CA SER A 93 5.16 -6.62 0.39
C SER A 93 6.24 -7.09 -0.58
N GLY A 94 6.99 -8.15 -0.23
CA GLY A 94 7.93 -8.79 -1.15
C GLY A 94 7.21 -9.37 -2.38
N GLY A 95 6.06 -10.00 -2.19
CA GLY A 95 5.24 -10.52 -3.28
C GLY A 95 4.74 -9.43 -4.22
N ALA A 96 4.25 -8.31 -3.65
CA ALA A 96 3.82 -7.16 -4.43
C ALA A 96 4.98 -6.56 -5.25
N ALA A 97 6.15 -6.43 -4.63
CA ALA A 97 7.37 -5.93 -5.29
C ALA A 97 7.80 -6.82 -6.46
N ILE A 98 7.77 -8.16 -6.29
CA ILE A 98 8.05 -9.10 -7.38
C ILE A 98 7.02 -8.97 -8.52
N GLY A 99 5.74 -8.88 -8.19
CA GLY A 99 4.67 -8.73 -9.19
C GLY A 99 4.88 -7.49 -10.06
N ILE A 100 5.32 -6.39 -9.45
CA ILE A 100 5.65 -5.16 -10.18
C ILE A 100 6.91 -5.30 -10.99
N ALA A 101 7.98 -5.86 -10.44
CA ALA A 101 9.22 -6.11 -11.17
C ALA A 101 8.95 -6.94 -12.45
N ILE A 102 8.11 -7.97 -12.36
CA ILE A 102 7.71 -8.79 -13.52
C ILE A 102 6.95 -7.96 -14.56
N VAL A 103 5.95 -7.17 -14.15
CA VAL A 103 5.19 -6.33 -15.10
C VAL A 103 6.06 -5.25 -15.72
N THR A 104 6.97 -4.64 -14.97
CA THR A 104 7.91 -3.64 -15.48
C THR A 104 8.82 -4.24 -16.55
N VAL A 105 9.38 -5.43 -16.31
CA VAL A 105 10.16 -6.16 -17.34
C VAL A 105 9.29 -6.50 -18.56
N ALA A 106 8.08 -7.02 -18.32
CA ALA A 106 7.17 -7.40 -19.39
C ALA A 106 6.77 -6.20 -20.27
N SER A 107 6.56 -5.02 -19.68
CA SER A 107 6.17 -3.79 -20.39
C SER A 107 7.20 -3.33 -21.43
N GLY A 108 8.47 -3.73 -21.30
CA GLY A 108 9.51 -3.49 -22.29
C GLY A 108 9.48 -4.44 -23.50
N SER A 109 8.61 -5.46 -23.50
CA SER A 109 8.46 -6.43 -24.58
C SER A 109 7.23 -6.15 -25.45
N ALA A 110 7.26 -6.57 -26.73
CA ALA A 110 6.12 -6.43 -27.64
C ALA A 110 4.83 -7.09 -27.10
N ILE A 111 4.97 -8.17 -26.33
CA ILE A 111 3.87 -8.89 -25.68
C ILE A 111 3.29 -8.06 -24.53
N GLY A 112 4.14 -7.42 -23.72
CA GLY A 112 3.69 -6.55 -22.64
C GLY A 112 3.07 -5.24 -23.12
N ALA A 113 3.50 -4.71 -24.27
CA ALA A 113 2.85 -3.56 -24.90
C ALA A 113 1.41 -3.89 -25.35
N ALA A 114 1.20 -5.09 -25.93
CA ALA A 114 -0.14 -5.57 -26.29
C ALA A 114 -1.02 -5.80 -25.06
N ALA A 115 -0.47 -6.41 -24.00
CA ALA A 115 -1.18 -6.65 -22.74
C ALA A 115 -1.53 -5.34 -22.01
N ALA A 116 -0.62 -4.36 -22.00
CA ALA A 116 -0.84 -3.03 -21.42
C ALA A 116 -1.91 -2.26 -22.20
N SER A 117 -1.93 -2.38 -23.53
CA SER A 117 -2.94 -1.75 -24.39
C SER A 117 -4.33 -2.36 -24.16
N ALA A 118 -4.42 -3.69 -24.05
CA ALA A 118 -5.68 -4.38 -23.74
C ALA A 118 -6.19 -4.06 -22.33
N ALA A 119 -5.29 -3.99 -21.34
CA ALA A 119 -5.64 -3.62 -19.98
C ALA A 119 -6.06 -2.15 -19.87
N SER A 120 -5.38 -1.23 -20.56
CA SER A 120 -5.77 0.18 -20.62
C SER A 120 -7.14 0.38 -21.26
N PHE A 121 -7.44 -0.38 -22.33
CA PHE A 121 -8.76 -0.38 -22.97
C PHE A 121 -9.87 -0.90 -22.04
N ALA A 122 -9.55 -1.86 -21.17
CA ALA A 122 -10.45 -2.38 -20.15
C ALA A 122 -10.53 -1.52 -18.88
N GLY A 123 -9.80 -0.40 -18.80
CA GLY A 123 -9.69 0.42 -17.59
C GLY A 123 -8.96 -0.27 -16.44
N VAL A 124 -8.21 -1.33 -16.73
CA VAL A 124 -7.49 -2.16 -15.77
C VAL A 124 -6.09 -1.62 -15.55
N LEU A 125 -5.74 -1.49 -14.28
CA LEU A 125 -4.45 -1.04 -13.77
C LEU A 125 -3.49 -2.26 -13.64
N PRO A 126 -2.62 -2.53 -14.63
CA PRO A 126 -1.90 -3.81 -14.73
C PRO A 126 -0.88 -4.01 -13.60
N THR A 127 -0.23 -2.92 -13.19
CA THR A 127 0.77 -2.92 -12.12
C THR A 127 0.12 -3.18 -10.76
N GLN A 128 -1.04 -2.57 -10.48
CA GLN A 128 -1.81 -2.81 -9.25
C GLN A 128 -2.30 -4.26 -9.17
N LEU A 129 -2.81 -4.82 -10.28
CA LEU A 129 -3.23 -6.22 -10.29
C LEU A 129 -2.06 -7.18 -10.08
N ALA A 130 -0.92 -6.92 -10.72
CA ALA A 130 0.26 -7.76 -10.51
C ALA A 130 0.81 -7.65 -9.09
N ALA A 131 0.77 -6.46 -8.49
CA ALA A 131 1.12 -6.25 -7.09
C ALA A 131 0.20 -7.07 -6.17
N VAL A 132 -1.12 -7.00 -6.37
CA VAL A 132 -2.09 -7.77 -5.59
C VAL A 132 -1.91 -9.28 -5.79
N ALA A 133 -1.75 -9.73 -7.04
CA ALA A 133 -1.55 -11.15 -7.36
C ALA A 133 -0.23 -11.68 -6.75
N GLY A 134 0.85 -10.90 -6.84
CA GLY A 134 2.13 -11.22 -6.23
C GLY A 134 2.03 -11.29 -4.69
N ALA A 135 1.37 -10.31 -4.07
CA ALA A 135 1.13 -10.29 -2.63
C ALA A 135 0.31 -11.49 -2.15
N MET A 136 -0.77 -11.83 -2.86
CA MET A 136 -1.62 -12.99 -2.53
C MET A 136 -0.87 -14.30 -2.70
N THR A 137 -0.10 -14.45 -3.77
CA THR A 137 0.73 -15.64 -4.00
C THR A 137 1.77 -15.81 -2.90
N ALA A 138 2.46 -14.73 -2.53
CA ALA A 138 3.41 -14.73 -1.43
C ALA A 138 2.75 -15.08 -0.09
N ALA A 139 1.61 -14.48 0.22
CA ALA A 139 0.87 -14.75 1.45
C ALA A 139 0.46 -16.22 1.54
N LEU A 140 -0.06 -16.81 0.46
CA LEU A 140 -0.42 -18.23 0.40
C LEU A 140 0.81 -19.13 0.59
N LEU A 141 1.94 -18.78 -0.01
CA LEU A 141 3.20 -19.51 0.14
C LEU A 141 3.71 -19.45 1.59
N VAL A 142 3.80 -18.25 2.18
CA VAL A 142 4.25 -18.09 3.58
C VAL A 142 3.30 -18.82 4.54
N PHE A 143 2.00 -18.73 4.32
CA PHE A 143 0.98 -19.35 5.16
C PHE A 143 0.92 -20.88 5.03
N SER A 144 1.23 -21.43 3.86
CA SER A 144 1.33 -22.88 3.65
C SER A 144 2.59 -23.45 4.31
N LEU A 145 3.74 -22.79 4.14
CA LEU A 145 5.02 -23.18 4.74
C LEU A 145 5.08 -22.94 6.25
N GLY A 146 4.37 -21.92 6.76
CA GLY A 146 4.28 -21.60 8.19
C GLY A 146 3.43 -22.58 9.01
N ARG A 147 2.81 -23.59 8.38
CA ARG A 147 2.05 -24.63 9.07
C ARG A 147 2.95 -25.71 9.64
N SER A 148 2.63 -26.17 10.84
CA SER A 148 3.24 -27.32 11.52
C SER A 148 2.13 -28.19 12.10
N ARG A 149 2.18 -29.51 11.83
CA ARG A 149 1.19 -30.49 12.33
C ARG A 149 -0.28 -30.10 12.07
N GLY A 150 -0.56 -29.47 10.93
CA GLY A 150 -1.92 -29.07 10.52
C GLY A 150 -2.40 -27.72 11.10
N ALA A 151 -1.66 -27.11 12.02
CA ALA A 151 -1.95 -25.79 12.58
C ALA A 151 -0.91 -24.75 12.13
N LEU A 152 -1.25 -23.47 12.19
CA LEU A 152 -0.27 -22.40 11.99
C LEU A 152 0.61 -22.28 13.22
N ASP A 153 1.92 -22.28 12.98
CA ASP A 153 2.91 -21.94 14.00
C ASP A 153 3.32 -20.48 13.78
N PRO A 154 2.91 -19.54 14.66
CA PRO A 154 3.21 -18.11 14.53
C PRO A 154 4.70 -17.83 14.34
N ALA A 155 5.58 -18.55 15.05
CA ALA A 155 7.02 -18.32 14.99
C ALA A 155 7.59 -18.76 13.64
N ARG A 156 7.14 -19.91 13.14
CA ARG A 156 7.55 -20.39 11.80
C ARG A 156 7.04 -19.48 10.70
N ALA A 157 5.76 -19.11 10.73
CA ALA A 157 5.17 -18.23 9.72
C ALA A 157 5.91 -16.87 9.65
N LEU A 158 6.29 -16.32 10.81
CA LEU A 158 7.08 -15.09 10.90
C LEU A 158 8.45 -15.26 10.25
N LEU A 159 9.18 -16.32 10.61
CA LEU A 159 10.51 -16.61 10.04
C LEU A 159 10.45 -16.86 8.54
N THR A 160 9.47 -17.63 8.07
CA THR A 160 9.23 -17.85 6.63
C THR A 160 8.97 -16.55 5.90
N GLY A 161 8.14 -15.68 6.46
CA GLY A 161 7.84 -14.38 5.86
C GLY A 161 9.06 -13.45 5.78
N ILE A 162 9.90 -13.41 6.82
CA ILE A 162 11.17 -12.67 6.81
C ILE A 162 12.10 -13.20 5.72
N VAL A 163 12.31 -14.52 5.66
CA VAL A 163 13.16 -15.16 4.64
C VAL A 163 12.63 -14.88 3.23
N PHE A 164 11.31 -14.98 3.03
CA PHE A 164 10.67 -14.67 1.76
C PHE A 164 10.88 -13.21 1.36
N ASN A 165 10.69 -12.26 2.27
CA ASN A 165 10.93 -10.84 1.98
C ASN A 165 12.40 -10.58 1.62
N SER A 166 13.37 -11.20 2.31
CA SER A 166 14.78 -11.07 1.94
C SER A 166 15.08 -11.63 0.55
N PHE A 167 14.49 -12.79 0.21
CA PHE A 167 14.57 -13.35 -1.14
C PHE A 167 13.93 -12.43 -2.18
N ALA A 168 12.74 -11.90 -1.89
CA ALA A 168 12.04 -10.99 -2.78
C ALA A 168 12.84 -9.71 -3.04
N SER A 169 13.44 -9.12 -2.00
CA SER A 169 14.33 -7.96 -2.15
C SER A 169 15.54 -8.25 -3.04
N ALA A 170 16.18 -9.41 -2.87
CA ALA A 170 17.30 -9.81 -3.73
C ALA A 170 16.87 -10.02 -5.19
N LEU A 171 15.68 -10.60 -5.41
CA LEU A 171 15.13 -10.79 -6.75
C LEU A 171 14.78 -9.46 -7.41
N VAL A 172 14.13 -8.55 -6.68
CA VAL A 172 13.79 -7.20 -7.18
C VAL A 172 15.07 -6.42 -7.52
N LEU A 173 16.09 -6.47 -6.67
CA LEU A 173 17.39 -5.84 -6.95
C LEU A 173 18.06 -6.43 -8.20
N SER A 174 17.98 -7.75 -8.37
CA SER A 174 18.51 -8.43 -9.57
C SER A 174 17.78 -8.00 -10.84
N VAL A 175 16.48 -7.76 -10.76
CA VAL A 175 15.69 -7.21 -11.87
C VAL A 175 16.07 -5.76 -12.14
N GLU A 176 16.15 -4.91 -11.11
CA GLU A 176 16.56 -3.51 -11.25
C GLU A 176 17.92 -3.36 -11.95
N ALA A 177 18.86 -4.28 -11.71
CA ALA A 177 20.18 -4.27 -12.35
C ALA A 177 20.15 -4.39 -13.89
N VAL A 178 19.06 -4.91 -14.47
CA VAL A 178 18.89 -5.05 -15.93
C VAL A 178 17.84 -4.10 -16.52
N LEU A 179 17.17 -3.30 -15.68
CA LEU A 179 16.18 -2.31 -16.11
C LEU A 179 16.84 -1.06 -16.70
N ARG A 180 16.09 -0.35 -17.54
CA ARG A 180 16.47 0.98 -18.01
C ARG A 180 16.35 2.00 -16.86
N PRO A 181 17.10 3.13 -16.88
CA PRO A 181 17.08 4.11 -15.79
C PRO A 181 15.69 4.64 -15.41
N ASP A 182 14.81 4.83 -16.40
CA ASP A 182 13.42 5.27 -16.22
C ASP A 182 12.57 4.22 -15.50
N GLN A 183 12.73 2.94 -15.87
CA GLN A 183 12.02 1.82 -15.26
C GLN A 183 12.52 1.55 -13.84
N MET A 184 13.83 1.65 -13.62
CA MET A 184 14.44 1.54 -12.29
C MET A 184 13.89 2.62 -11.36
N GLN A 185 13.84 3.89 -11.81
CA GLN A 185 13.27 4.98 -11.02
C GLN A 185 11.79 4.73 -10.68
N ALA A 186 11.00 4.21 -11.63
CA ALA A 186 9.59 3.89 -11.40
C ALA A 186 9.41 2.80 -10.32
N VAL A 187 10.24 1.73 -10.35
CA VAL A 187 10.21 0.68 -9.33
C VAL A 187 10.64 1.23 -7.97
N SER A 188 11.73 2.01 -7.92
CA SER A 188 12.22 2.62 -6.69
C SER A 188 11.18 3.58 -6.05
N LEU A 189 10.50 4.40 -6.85
CA LEU A 189 9.42 5.27 -6.35
C LEU A 189 8.22 4.47 -5.83
N TRP A 190 7.91 3.34 -6.44
CA TRP A 190 6.83 2.48 -5.97
C TRP A 190 7.18 1.81 -4.64
N LEU A 191 8.40 1.28 -4.50
CA LEU A 191 8.89 0.67 -3.26
C LEU A 191 8.98 1.68 -2.11
N ALA A 192 9.31 2.94 -2.39
CA ALA A 192 9.28 4.01 -1.41
C ALA A 192 7.86 4.36 -0.93
N GLY A 193 6.84 4.00 -1.72
CA GLY A 193 5.44 4.34 -1.49
C GLY A 193 5.11 5.75 -1.97
N THR A 194 4.02 5.88 -2.73
CA THR A 194 3.51 7.17 -3.20
C THR A 194 2.00 7.18 -3.25
N LEU A 195 1.42 8.36 -2.97
CA LEU A 195 0.00 8.68 -3.18
C LEU A 195 -0.16 9.77 -4.26
N GLY A 196 0.88 9.92 -5.09
CA GLY A 196 0.94 10.87 -6.20
C GLY A 196 0.18 10.41 -7.43
N TYR A 197 -0.16 11.39 -8.26
CA TYR A 197 -0.62 11.24 -9.62
C TYR A 197 0.55 11.40 -10.58
#